data_AF-A0A0G4N6V2-F1
#
_entry.id   AF-A0A0G4N6V2-F1
#
_cell.length_a   1.000
_cell.length_b   1.000
_cell.length_c   1.000
_cell.angle_alpha   90.00
_cell.angle_beta   90.00
_cell.angle_gamma   90.00
#
_symmetry.space_group_name_H-M   'P 1'
#
loop_
_entity.id
_entity.type
_entity.pdbx_description
1 polymer ?
#
loop_
_entity_poly.entity_id
_entity_poly.type
_entity_poly.pdbx_seq_one_letter_code
_entity_poly.pdbx_strand_id
1 'polypeptide(L)'
;EDRGKLRVTYHHNHFYNVNSRLPSIRFGTGHIYSSCYENNPTSGVNSRMGAQVLVENTVFINTNQAIVTNLDSDEPGFAVQRNNLFTNSPIDITQTVSYSPPYSYTLDPASCVCALVKARAGTGVVA
;
A
#
# COMPACT_ATOMS: atom_id res chain seq x y z
N GLU A 1 8.55 -7.79 18.96
CA GLU A 1 8.12 -6.60 18.20
C GLU A 1 9.24 -6.15 17.27
N ASP A 2 8.89 -5.63 16.10
CA ASP A 2 9.83 -5.35 15.01
C ASP A 2 10.14 -3.86 14.78
N ARG A 3 9.86 -3.03 15.79
CA ARG A 3 10.15 -1.59 15.74
C ARG A 3 11.63 -1.36 15.42
N GLY A 4 11.90 -0.61 14.36
CA GLY A 4 13.25 -0.35 13.86
C GLY A 4 13.92 -1.50 13.09
N LYS A 5 13.28 -2.68 13.01
CA LYS A 5 13.82 -3.88 12.34
C LYS A 5 13.11 -4.18 11.02
N LEU A 6 11.79 -4.32 11.04
CA LEU A 6 11.03 -4.64 9.83
C LEU A 6 10.95 -3.42 8.91
N ARG A 7 11.49 -3.58 7.70
CA ARG A 7 11.41 -2.63 6.59
C ARG A 7 10.98 -3.40 5.36
N VAL A 8 9.77 -3.16 4.87
CA VAL A 8 9.21 -3.91 3.74
C VAL A 8 8.84 -2.95 2.62
N THR A 9 9.04 -3.41 1.38
CA THR A 9 8.66 -2.68 0.18
C THR A 9 7.75 -3.57 -0.67
N TYR A 10 6.62 -3.03 -1.09
CA TYR A 10 5.75 -3.64 -2.09
C TYR A 10 5.70 -2.70 -3.29
N HIS A 11 6.15 -3.17 -4.45
CA HIS A 11 6.05 -2.40 -5.68
C HIS A 11 5.65 -3.26 -6.86
N HIS A 12 4.95 -2.68 -7.82
CA HIS A 12 4.55 -3.34 -9.06
C HIS A 12 3.78 -4.65 -8.82
N ASN A 13 2.91 -4.66 -7.81
CA ASN A 13 2.05 -5.79 -7.48
C ASN A 13 0.62 -5.57 -7.97
N HIS A 14 -0.06 -6.65 -8.38
CA HIS A 14 -1.49 -6.66 -8.69
C HIS A 14 -2.25 -7.39 -7.59
N PHE A 15 -3.01 -6.65 -6.79
CA PHE A 15 -3.88 -7.20 -5.76
C PHE A 15 -5.32 -7.24 -6.26
N TYR A 16 -5.70 -8.33 -6.92
CA TYR A 16 -7.01 -8.50 -7.53
C TYR A 16 -7.88 -9.50 -6.78
N ASN A 17 -9.10 -9.11 -6.42
CA ASN A 17 -10.09 -9.98 -5.78
C ASN A 17 -9.57 -10.61 -4.46
N VAL A 18 -8.85 -9.83 -3.66
CA VAL A 18 -8.33 -10.24 -2.35
C VAL A 18 -9.04 -9.46 -1.25
N ASN A 19 -9.46 -10.13 -0.18
CA ASN A 19 -10.34 -9.55 0.83
C ASN A 19 -9.69 -8.38 1.61
N SER A 20 -8.56 -8.62 2.28
CA SER A 20 -7.91 -7.66 3.18
C SER A 20 -6.41 -7.92 3.36
N ARG A 21 -5.74 -7.04 4.11
CA ARG A 21 -4.33 -7.17 4.56
C ARG A 21 -3.32 -7.06 3.43
N LEU A 22 -3.36 -5.96 2.68
CA LEU A 22 -2.64 -5.80 1.42
C LEU A 22 -1.62 -4.63 1.40
N PRO A 23 -0.63 -4.53 2.31
CA PRO A 23 -0.36 -5.39 3.45
C PRO A 23 -1.06 -4.92 4.74
N SER A 24 -0.95 -5.73 5.78
CA SER A 24 -1.18 -5.32 7.16
C SER A 24 0.15 -5.21 7.91
N ILE A 25 0.57 -4.01 8.28
CA ILE A 25 1.88 -3.77 8.92
C ILE A 25 1.69 -3.35 10.37
N ARG A 26 2.48 -3.93 11.28
CA ARG A 26 2.58 -3.54 12.69
C ARG A 26 4.03 -3.16 13.03
N PHE A 27 4.22 -2.15 13.89
CA PHE A 27 5.50 -1.70 14.49
C PHE A 27 6.63 -1.22 13.55
N GLY A 28 6.74 -1.79 12.35
CA GLY A 28 7.80 -1.53 11.37
C GLY A 28 7.45 -0.45 10.36
N THR A 29 8.21 -0.45 9.26
CA THR A 29 8.04 0.51 8.16
C THR A 29 7.64 -0.17 6.86
N GLY A 30 6.75 0.45 6.11
CA GLY A 30 6.27 -0.02 4.81
C GLY A 30 6.41 1.04 3.73
N HIS A 31 6.92 0.65 2.57
CA HIS A 31 6.86 1.47 1.37
C HIS A 31 6.06 0.73 0.30
N ILE A 32 4.89 1.24 -0.04
CA ILE A 32 4.02 0.68 -1.07
C ILE A 32 4.02 1.68 -2.22
N TYR A 33 4.47 1.27 -3.39
CA TYR A 33 4.44 2.17 -4.53
C TYR A 33 4.15 1.48 -5.85
N SER A 34 3.73 2.26 -6.85
CA SER A 34 3.51 1.81 -8.23
C SER A 34 2.83 0.43 -8.31
N SER A 35 1.73 0.24 -7.57
CA SER A 35 0.98 -1.01 -7.51
C SER A 35 -0.48 -0.80 -7.90
N CYS A 36 -1.20 -1.90 -8.17
CA CYS A 36 -2.59 -1.88 -8.62
C CYS A 36 -3.46 -2.74 -7.70
N TYR A 37 -4.48 -2.13 -7.08
CA TYR A 37 -5.43 -2.74 -6.18
C TYR A 37 -6.82 -2.69 -6.81
N GLU A 38 -7.45 -3.85 -6.96
CA GLU A 38 -8.71 -3.98 -7.68
C GLU A 38 -9.65 -4.98 -6.99
N ASN A 39 -10.88 -4.52 -6.73
CA ASN A 39 -11.96 -5.33 -6.17
C ASN A 39 -11.55 -5.97 -4.84
N ASN A 40 -11.23 -5.13 -3.87
CA ASN A 40 -10.80 -5.55 -2.54
C ASN A 40 -11.91 -5.19 -1.52
N PRO A 41 -12.79 -6.15 -1.17
CA PRO A 41 -14.06 -5.85 -0.51
C PRO A 41 -13.94 -5.43 0.97
N THR A 42 -12.86 -5.76 1.67
CA THR A 42 -12.67 -5.33 3.07
C THR A 42 -11.67 -4.17 3.17
N SER A 43 -10.39 -4.38 2.81
CA SER A 43 -9.36 -3.35 2.96
C SER A 43 -8.12 -3.56 2.08
N GLY A 44 -7.41 -2.47 1.80
CA GLY A 44 -6.10 -2.45 1.14
C GLY A 44 -4.96 -2.43 2.16
N VAL A 45 -4.22 -1.32 2.16
CA VAL A 45 -3.08 -1.08 3.06
C VAL A 45 -3.60 -0.76 4.46
N ASN A 46 -3.17 -1.53 5.46
CA ASN A 46 -3.51 -1.30 6.87
C ASN A 46 -2.25 -1.11 7.73
N SER A 47 -2.01 0.11 8.22
CA SER A 47 -0.88 0.47 9.08
C SER A 47 -1.32 0.54 10.54
N ARG A 48 -0.79 -0.30 11.42
CA ARG A 48 -1.29 -0.47 12.79
C ARG A 48 -0.18 -0.45 13.82
N MET A 49 -0.54 -0.33 15.10
CA MET A 49 0.39 -0.52 16.23
C MET A 49 1.68 0.30 16.06
N GLY A 50 1.55 1.58 15.71
CA GLY A 50 2.67 2.49 15.48
C GLY A 50 3.53 2.21 14.25
N ALA A 51 3.09 1.37 13.31
CA ALA A 51 3.76 1.21 12.01
C ALA A 51 3.77 2.53 11.23
N GLN A 52 4.74 2.71 10.34
CA GLN A 52 4.83 3.90 9.48
C GLN A 52 4.86 3.48 8.02
N VAL A 53 3.90 3.95 7.25
CA VAL A 53 3.74 3.51 5.85
C VAL A 53 3.71 4.70 4.90
N LEU A 54 4.49 4.63 3.82
CA LEU A 54 4.36 5.50 2.66
C LEU A 54 3.66 4.73 1.55
N VAL A 55 2.57 5.28 1.02
CA VAL A 55 1.83 4.76 -0.14
C VAL A 55 1.90 5.80 -1.25
N GLU A 56 2.58 5.51 -2.36
CA GLU A 56 2.72 6.50 -3.44
C GLU A 56 2.59 5.93 -4.86
N ASN A 57 2.07 6.75 -5.77
CA ASN A 57 1.89 6.38 -7.18
C ASN A 57 1.12 5.06 -7.41
N THR A 58 0.21 4.71 -6.50
CA THR A 58 -0.54 3.45 -6.49
C THR A 58 -2.00 3.70 -6.86
N VAL A 59 -2.63 2.72 -7.52
CA VAL A 59 -4.03 2.80 -7.95
C VAL A 59 -4.89 1.87 -7.11
N PHE A 60 -6.03 2.37 -6.65
CA PHE A 60 -7.07 1.62 -5.95
C PHE A 60 -8.41 1.77 -6.67
N ILE A 61 -9.00 0.63 -7.07
CA ILE A 61 -10.29 0.56 -7.75
C ILE A 61 -11.19 -0.41 -6.98
N ASN A 62 -12.35 0.08 -6.52
CA ASN A 62 -13.29 -0.69 -5.71
C ASN A 62 -12.61 -1.38 -4.50
N THR A 63 -11.76 -0.63 -3.77
CA THR A 63 -11.12 -1.08 -2.53
C THR A 63 -11.77 -0.39 -1.34
N ASN A 64 -12.55 -1.14 -0.54
CA ASN A 64 -13.46 -0.55 0.45
C ASN A 64 -12.78 0.31 1.52
N GLN A 65 -11.57 -0.05 1.95
CA GLN A 65 -10.72 0.78 2.81
C GLN A 65 -9.29 0.77 2.24
N ALA A 66 -9.02 1.63 1.26
CA ALA A 66 -7.79 1.58 0.46
C ALA A 66 -6.52 1.78 1.27
N ILE A 67 -6.54 2.78 2.17
CA ILE A 67 -5.48 3.02 3.14
C ILE A 67 -6.19 3.29 4.46
N VAL A 68 -5.91 2.47 5.46
CA VAL A 68 -6.51 2.56 6.80
C VAL A 68 -5.44 2.44 7.88
N THR A 69 -5.60 3.17 8.99
CA THR A 69 -4.59 3.16 10.08
C THR A 69 -5.07 2.57 11.40
N ASN A 70 -6.35 2.23 11.54
CA ASN A 70 -6.95 1.85 12.82
C ASN A 70 -7.87 0.60 12.75
N LEU A 71 -7.84 -0.13 11.63
CA LEU A 71 -8.71 -1.30 11.45
C LEU A 71 -8.17 -2.53 12.19
N ASP A 72 -8.96 -3.09 13.11
CA ASP A 72 -8.65 -4.27 13.94
C ASP A 72 -7.31 -4.14 14.72
N SER A 73 -7.14 -3.05 15.46
CA SER A 73 -5.97 -2.84 16.33
C SER A 73 -6.28 -1.90 17.50
N ASP A 74 -5.63 -2.15 18.64
CA ASP A 74 -5.75 -1.32 19.85
C ASP A 74 -5.16 0.08 19.64
N GLU A 75 -4.07 0.18 18.86
CA GLU A 75 -3.41 1.44 18.54
C GLU A 75 -3.30 1.64 17.03
N PRO A 76 -3.54 2.86 16.52
CA PRO A 76 -3.34 3.15 15.12
C PRO A 76 -1.86 3.09 14.72
N GLY A 77 -1.62 2.93 13.42
CA GLY A 77 -0.34 3.26 12.80
C GLY A 77 -0.39 4.64 12.13
N PHE A 78 0.65 4.92 11.37
CA PHE A 78 0.81 6.14 10.58
C PHE A 78 0.84 5.80 9.10
N ALA A 79 0.24 6.67 8.28
CA ALA A 79 0.34 6.58 6.84
C ALA A 79 0.58 7.95 6.19
N VAL A 80 1.34 7.95 5.11
CA VAL A 80 1.51 9.06 4.17
C VAL A 80 1.08 8.57 2.81
N GLN A 81 0.27 9.38 2.11
CA GLN A 81 -0.13 9.10 0.74
C GLN A 81 0.43 10.18 -0.19
N ARG A 82 0.85 9.81 -1.41
CA ARG A 82 1.26 10.75 -2.46
C ARG A 82 0.86 10.26 -3.85
N ASN A 83 0.25 11.11 -4.67
CA ASN A 83 -0.02 10.83 -6.09
C ASN A 83 -0.72 9.49 -6.38
N ASN A 84 -1.56 9.01 -5.45
CA ASN A 84 -2.36 7.80 -5.65
C ASN A 84 -3.64 8.14 -6.42
N LEU A 85 -4.18 7.18 -7.15
CA LEU A 85 -5.50 7.29 -7.79
C LEU A 85 -6.50 6.38 -7.08
N PHE A 86 -7.67 6.93 -6.75
CA PHE A 86 -8.74 6.22 -6.04
C PHE A 86 -10.02 6.28 -6.87
N THR A 87 -10.60 5.11 -7.16
CA THR A 87 -11.93 4.98 -7.79
C THR A 87 -12.79 4.10 -6.88
N ASN A 88 -13.88 4.64 -6.34
CA ASN A 88 -14.72 3.96 -5.34
C ASN A 88 -13.90 3.32 -4.20
N SER A 89 -12.91 4.06 -3.70
CA SER A 89 -11.89 3.53 -2.81
C SER A 89 -11.56 4.55 -1.71
N PRO A 90 -12.39 4.67 -0.67
CA PRO A 90 -12.17 5.64 0.39
C PRO A 90 -10.94 5.25 1.24
N ILE A 91 -10.38 6.25 1.92
CA ILE A 91 -9.25 6.11 2.84
C ILE A 91 -9.67 6.57 4.25
N ASP A 92 -9.02 6.03 5.27
CA ASP A 92 -9.17 6.44 6.67
C ASP A 92 -7.80 6.48 7.36
N ILE A 93 -7.10 7.61 7.19
CA ILE A 93 -5.78 7.85 7.79
C ILE A 93 -5.96 8.75 9.01
N THR A 94 -5.90 8.17 10.20
CA THR A 94 -6.08 8.86 11.48
C THR A 94 -4.81 9.50 12.02
N GLN A 95 -3.63 9.05 11.57
CA GLN A 95 -2.34 9.59 11.96
C GLN A 95 -1.37 9.65 10.78
N THR A 96 -0.60 10.73 10.71
CA THR A 96 0.43 10.96 9.69
C THR A 96 1.80 11.16 10.34
N VAL A 97 2.86 10.89 9.59
CA VAL A 97 4.26 11.05 10.01
C VAL A 97 5.10 11.46 8.81
N SER A 98 6.27 12.04 9.01
CA SER A 98 7.25 12.14 7.91
C SER A 98 8.05 10.84 7.82
N TYR A 99 7.84 10.07 6.77
CA TYR A 99 8.61 8.86 6.46
C TYR A 99 9.22 8.96 5.05
N SER A 100 10.51 8.62 4.96
CA SER A 100 11.27 8.54 3.72
C SER A 100 12.05 7.23 3.70
N PRO A 101 11.85 6.36 2.70
CA PRO A 101 12.65 5.14 2.55
C PRO A 101 14.13 5.46 2.32
N PRO A 102 15.09 4.78 3.00
CA PRO A 102 16.51 5.11 2.94
C PRO A 102 17.22 4.48 1.73
N TYR A 103 16.57 4.46 0.57
CA TYR A 103 17.08 3.88 -0.66
C TYR A 103 16.57 4.66 -1.88
N SER A 104 17.28 4.57 -3.00
CA SER A 104 16.83 5.14 -4.27
C SER A 104 15.80 4.24 -4.93
N TYR A 105 14.80 4.84 -5.59
CA TYR A 105 13.76 4.14 -6.32
C TYR A 105 13.22 5.02 -7.44
N THR A 106 12.49 4.41 -8.38
CA THR A 106 11.79 5.10 -9.46
C THR A 106 10.31 4.76 -9.37
N LEU A 107 9.48 5.76 -9.64
CA LEU A 107 8.03 5.64 -9.62
C LEU A 107 7.50 5.67 -11.05
N ASP A 108 6.69 4.67 -11.39
CA ASP A 108 5.79 4.76 -12.54
C ASP A 108 4.57 5.61 -12.18
N PRO A 109 4.07 6.47 -13.08
CA PRO A 109 2.86 7.26 -12.84
C PRO A 109 1.65 6.37 -12.50
N ALA A 110 0.86 6.78 -11.50
CA ALA A 110 -0.36 6.06 -11.14
C ALA A 110 -1.34 5.93 -12.32
N SER A 111 -1.33 6.86 -13.28
CA SER A 111 -2.20 6.82 -14.47
C SER A 111 -1.98 5.61 -15.39
N CYS A 112 -0.79 4.99 -15.38
CA CYS A 112 -0.49 3.83 -16.23
C CYS A 112 -0.17 2.55 -15.46
N VAL A 113 0.02 2.62 -14.14
CA VAL A 113 0.60 1.51 -13.39
C VAL A 113 -0.26 0.24 -13.37
N CYS A 114 -1.59 0.36 -13.36
CA CYS A 114 -2.45 -0.82 -13.47
C CYS A 114 -2.28 -1.56 -14.80
N ALA A 115 -2.14 -0.83 -15.92
CA ALA A 115 -1.88 -1.45 -17.21
C ALA A 115 -0.49 -2.11 -17.25
N LEU A 116 0.52 -1.41 -16.71
CA LEU A 116 1.89 -1.92 -16.62
C LEU A 116 1.96 -3.22 -15.82
N VAL A 117 1.42 -3.21 -14.60
CA VAL A 117 1.48 -4.34 -13.68
C VAL A 117 0.71 -5.54 -14.24
N LYS A 118 -0.49 -5.36 -14.80
CA LYS A 118 -1.24 -6.47 -15.41
C LYS A 118 -0.50 -7.13 -16.57
N ALA A 119 0.35 -6.39 -17.28
CA ALA A 119 1.12 -6.90 -18.39
C ALA A 119 2.47 -7.53 -17.98
N ARG A 120 3.00 -7.19 -16.80
CA ARG A 120 4.39 -7.48 -16.41
C ARG A 120 4.57 -8.19 -15.07
N ALA A 121 3.56 -8.25 -14.22
CA ALA A 121 3.62 -9.00 -12.97
C ALA A 121 3.27 -10.49 -13.21
N GLY A 122 3.84 -11.35 -12.38
CA GLY A 122 3.58 -12.80 -12.42
C GLY A 122 4.69 -13.60 -13.10
N THR A 123 4.42 -14.88 -13.33
CA THR A 123 5.39 -15.83 -13.88
C THR A 123 5.51 -15.70 -15.39
N GLY A 124 6.66 -16.12 -15.95
CA GLY A 124 6.87 -16.17 -17.41
C GLY A 124 7.15 -14.81 -18.09
N VAL A 125 7.35 -13.74 -17.31
CA VAL A 125 7.69 -12.41 -17.85
C VAL A 125 9.20 -12.17 -17.91
N VAL A 126 9.92 -12.63 -16.89
CA VAL A 126 11.38 -12.57 -16.81
C VAL A 126 11.95 -13.98 -16.94
N ALA A 127 13.07 -14.12 -17.64
CA ALA A 127 13.76 -15.39 -17.90
C ALA A 127 14.76 -15.72 -16.79
#